data_AF-A0A7J8H463-F1
#
_entry.id   AF-A0A7J8H463-F1
#
_cell.length_a   1.000
_cell.length_b   1.000
_cell.length_c   1.000
_cell.angle_alpha   90.00
_cell.angle_beta   90.00
_cell.angle_gamma   90.00
#
_symmetry.space_group_name_H-M   'P 1'
#
loop_
_entity.id
_entity.type
_entity.pdbx_description
1 polymer ?
#
loop_
_entity_poly.entity_id
_entity_poly.type
_entity_poly.pdbx_seq_one_letter_code
_entity_poly.pdbx_strand_id
1 'polypeptide(L)'
;MDPEVSLLLQCPPGGLPEEQALCPGDSPLHKDLPGELVVHELFSSVLQEICDEVNLPLLTLSQPLLLGIARNETSAGRASAEFYVQCSLTSEQVRKHYMSGGPEAHESTRIIFVEAESVRRFQEMDMWAELCPSAKGAIFLYNRVRGSPT
;
A
#
# COMPACT_ATOMS: atom_id res chain seq x y z
N MET A 1 -1.33 -13.07 21.01
CA MET A 1 -1.04 -13.35 19.59
C MET A 1 -0.70 -12.01 18.99
N ASP A 2 0.48 -11.87 18.39
CA ASP A 2 0.85 -10.63 17.71
C ASP A 2 -0.15 -10.34 16.60
N PRO A 3 -0.61 -9.08 16.44
CA PRO A 3 -1.54 -8.73 15.38
C PRO A 3 -0.88 -9.03 14.03
N GLU A 4 -1.61 -9.67 13.11
CA GLU A 4 -1.19 -9.77 11.72
C GLU A 4 -0.93 -8.34 11.21
N VAL A 5 0.33 -8.03 10.91
CA VAL A 5 0.68 -6.73 10.34
C VAL A 5 0.23 -6.75 8.89
N SER A 6 -0.93 -6.14 8.66
CA SER A 6 -1.44 -5.85 7.32
C SER A 6 -1.01 -4.43 6.98
N LEU A 7 -0.07 -4.30 6.04
CA LEU A 7 0.35 -3.01 5.52
C LEU A 7 -0.63 -2.62 4.41
N LEU A 8 -1.46 -1.62 4.69
CA LEU A 8 -2.30 -0.97 3.68
C LEU A 8 -1.55 0.27 3.21
N LEU A 9 -0.75 0.12 2.16
CA LEU A 9 -0.11 1.26 1.54
C LEU A 9 -0.97 1.80 0.41
N GLN A 10 -1.12 3.12 0.45
CA GLN A 10 -1.52 3.92 -0.69
C GLN A 10 -0.34 3.96 -1.67
N CYS A 11 -0.58 3.69 -2.94
CA CYS A 11 0.31 4.14 -4.00
C CYS A 11 -0.07 5.61 -4.32
N PRO A 12 0.65 6.64 -3.83
CA PRO A 12 0.54 7.96 -4.42
C PRO A 12 0.93 7.85 -5.91
N PRO A 13 0.50 8.77 -6.79
CA PRO A 13 0.98 8.81 -8.17
C PRO A 13 2.36 9.49 -8.15
N GLY A 14 3.21 9.05 -7.23
CA GLY A 14 4.59 9.49 -7.02
C GLY A 14 5.52 8.33 -7.33
N GLY A 15 5.17 7.12 -6.86
CA GLY A 15 5.65 5.85 -7.40
C GLY A 15 4.87 5.41 -8.64
N LEU A 16 4.62 6.33 -9.57
CA LEU A 16 4.49 5.87 -10.96
C LEU A 16 5.81 5.14 -11.26
N PRO A 17 5.77 3.92 -11.82
CA PRO A 17 6.97 3.37 -12.43
C PRO A 17 7.50 4.47 -13.34
N GLU A 18 8.64 5.06 -12.98
CA GLU A 18 9.30 5.94 -13.94
C GLU A 18 9.48 5.07 -15.17
N GLU A 19 8.96 5.51 -16.31
CA GLU A 19 9.06 4.84 -17.61
C GLU A 19 10.51 4.79 -18.13
N GLN A 20 11.48 4.84 -17.22
CA GLN A 20 12.91 4.77 -17.44
C GLN A 20 13.32 3.34 -17.79
N ALA A 21 12.97 2.91 -19.00
CA ALA A 21 13.81 1.96 -19.74
C ALA A 21 13.48 1.83 -21.24
N LEU A 22 12.29 2.22 -21.72
CA LEU A 22 11.80 1.60 -22.96
C LEU A 22 11.76 2.44 -24.25
N CYS A 23 11.79 3.77 -24.26
CA CYS A 23 11.74 4.53 -25.52
C CYS A 23 12.42 5.91 -25.46
N PRO A 24 13.45 6.21 -26.27
CA PRO A 24 13.83 7.58 -26.57
C PRO A 24 12.86 8.16 -27.62
N GLY A 25 11.89 8.97 -27.17
CA GLY A 25 10.96 9.73 -28.02
C GLY A 25 9.49 9.35 -27.82
N ASP A 26 8.66 10.39 -27.66
CA ASP A 26 7.21 10.41 -27.36
C ASP A 26 6.75 9.58 -26.15
N SER A 27 5.81 10.12 -25.37
CA SER A 27 5.22 9.40 -24.24
C SER A 27 4.54 8.11 -24.75
N PRO A 28 4.97 6.91 -24.29
CA PRO A 28 4.39 5.65 -24.75
C PRO A 28 2.90 5.61 -24.46
N LEU A 29 2.09 5.15 -25.42
CA LEU A 29 0.67 4.92 -25.16
C LEU A 29 0.51 3.57 -24.45
N HIS A 30 -0.52 3.41 -23.61
CA HIS A 30 -0.79 2.15 -22.90
C HIS A 30 -0.84 0.90 -23.79
N LYS A 31 -1.22 1.08 -25.08
CA LYS A 31 -1.27 0.01 -26.09
C LYS A 31 0.11 -0.48 -26.54
N ASP A 32 1.14 0.31 -26.30
CA ASP A 32 2.53 0.03 -26.68
C ASP A 32 3.26 -0.72 -25.55
N LEU A 33 2.65 -0.81 -24.36
CA LEU A 33 3.18 -1.50 -23.19
C LEU A 33 2.65 -2.94 -23.14
N PRO A 34 3.53 -3.96 -23.03
CA PRO A 34 3.08 -5.34 -22.84
C PRO A 34 2.30 -5.48 -21.54
N GLY A 35 1.02 -5.88 -21.63
CA GLY A 35 0.12 -5.90 -20.47
C GLY A 35 0.62 -6.73 -19.29
N GLU A 36 1.30 -7.86 -19.55
CA GLU A 36 1.92 -8.68 -18.50
C GLU A 36 3.02 -7.93 -17.73
N LEU A 37 3.81 -7.10 -18.42
CA LEU A 37 4.85 -6.28 -17.77
C LEU A 37 4.23 -5.16 -16.94
N VAL A 38 3.14 -4.55 -17.42
CA VAL A 38 2.40 -3.54 -16.64
C VAL A 38 1.83 -4.15 -15.37
N VAL A 39 1.22 -5.34 -15.45
CA VAL A 39 0.70 -6.05 -14.28
C VAL A 39 1.83 -6.43 -13.32
N HIS A 40 2.94 -6.96 -13.83
CA HIS A 40 4.10 -7.28 -13.02
C HIS A 40 4.62 -6.05 -12.25
N GLU A 41 4.73 -4.92 -12.95
CA GLU A 41 5.18 -3.66 -12.38
C GLU A 41 4.22 -3.15 -11.31
N LEU A 42 2.90 -3.16 -11.56
CA LEU A 42 1.89 -2.73 -10.57
C LEU A 42 1.95 -3.53 -9.27
N PHE A 43 2.26 -4.82 -9.32
CA PHE A 43 2.40 -5.64 -8.11
C PHE A 43 3.77 -5.46 -7.46
N SER A 44 4.83 -5.29 -8.26
CA SER A 44 6.19 -5.11 -7.76
C SER A 44 6.38 -3.78 -7.05
N SER A 45 5.81 -2.70 -7.62
CA SER A 45 5.93 -1.35 -7.05
C SER A 45 5.33 -1.26 -5.64
N VAL A 46 4.24 -1.98 -5.36
CA VAL A 46 3.65 -2.05 -4.01
C VAL A 46 4.64 -2.62 -3.00
N LEU A 47 5.37 -3.67 -3.35
CA LEU A 47 6.39 -4.24 -2.46
C LEU A 47 7.57 -3.30 -2.30
N GLN A 48 7.99 -2.64 -3.39
CA GLN A 48 9.10 -1.70 -3.38
C GLN A 48 8.80 -0.50 -2.47
N GLU A 49 7.62 0.08 -2.58
CA GLU A 49 7.12 1.16 -1.71
C GLU A 49 7.10 0.73 -0.22
N ILE A 50 6.72 -0.51 0.09
CA ILE A 50 6.84 -1.04 1.46
C ILE A 50 8.29 -1.11 1.92
N CYS A 51 9.18 -1.59 1.06
CA CYS A 51 10.61 -1.71 1.39
C CYS A 51 11.23 -0.34 1.64
N ASP A 52 10.93 0.63 0.79
CA ASP A 52 11.52 1.96 0.83
C ASP A 52 10.97 2.78 2.01
N GLU A 53 9.64 2.84 2.16
CA GLU A 53 9.01 3.68 3.19
C GLU A 53 8.99 3.02 4.58
N VAL A 54 9.00 1.68 4.69
CA VAL A 54 8.93 0.98 5.99
C VAL A 54 10.25 0.31 6.37
N ASN A 55 11.23 0.30 5.46
CA ASN A 55 12.54 -0.32 5.65
C ASN A 55 12.45 -1.83 5.99
N LEU A 56 11.49 -2.52 5.36
CA LEU A 56 11.28 -3.96 5.55
C LEU A 56 12.05 -4.78 4.51
N PRO A 57 12.63 -5.93 4.91
CA PRO A 57 13.22 -6.84 3.94
C PRO A 57 12.12 -7.46 3.06
N LEU A 58 12.32 -7.42 1.74
CA LEU A 58 11.38 -7.98 0.76
C LEU A 58 10.98 -9.43 1.07
N LEU A 59 11.91 -10.25 1.58
CA LEU A 59 11.69 -11.65 1.94
C LEU A 59 10.68 -11.86 3.07
N THR A 60 10.34 -10.81 3.82
CA THR A 60 9.33 -10.86 4.89
C THR A 60 7.92 -10.55 4.39
N LEU A 61 7.78 -10.12 3.13
CA LEU A 61 6.52 -9.73 2.53
C LEU A 61 5.97 -10.84 1.62
N SER A 62 4.67 -11.13 1.73
CA SER A 62 3.98 -12.02 0.80
C SER A 62 3.83 -11.36 -0.58
N GLN A 63 3.52 -12.15 -1.61
CA GLN A 63 3.04 -11.58 -2.87
C GLN A 63 1.75 -10.77 -2.62
N PRO A 64 1.58 -9.59 -3.25
CA PRO A 64 0.40 -8.76 -3.08
C PRO A 64 -0.85 -9.44 -3.64
N LEU A 65 -1.99 -9.19 -2.98
CA LEU A 65 -3.31 -9.55 -3.49
C LEU A 65 -4.11 -8.28 -3.77
N LEU A 66 -4.54 -8.08 -5.01
CA LEU A 66 -5.41 -6.96 -5.36
C LEU A 66 -6.78 -7.15 -4.71
N LEU A 67 -7.16 -6.24 -3.81
CA LEU A 67 -8.47 -6.24 -3.17
C LEU A 67 -9.53 -5.56 -4.03
N GLY A 68 -9.14 -4.51 -4.75
CA GLY A 68 -10.03 -3.75 -5.62
C GLY A 68 -9.45 -2.40 -5.99
N ILE A 69 -10.29 -1.55 -6.58
CA ILE A 69 -9.94 -0.19 -7.00
C ILE A 69 -10.87 0.78 -6.27
N ALA A 70 -10.29 1.77 -5.60
CA ALA A 70 -11.00 2.85 -4.93
C ALA A 70 -10.83 4.15 -5.73
N ARG A 71 -11.88 4.98 -5.77
CA ARG A 71 -11.87 6.27 -6.45
C ARG A 71 -11.91 7.40 -5.45
N ASN A 72 -10.95 8.32 -5.54
CA ASN A 72 -10.91 9.52 -4.73
C ASN A 72 -11.67 10.67 -5.43
N GLU A 73 -12.91 10.90 -5.00
CA GLU A 73 -13.75 11.98 -5.52
C GLU A 73 -13.24 13.40 -5.14
N THR A 74 -12.36 13.54 -4.14
CA THR A 74 -11.76 14.84 -3.78
C THR A 74 -10.53 15.19 -4.62
N SER A 75 -10.01 14.25 -5.40
CA SER A 75 -8.84 14.43 -6.28
C SER A 75 -9.23 14.18 -7.74
N ALA A 76 -10.23 14.92 -8.22
CA ALA A 76 -10.76 14.82 -9.59
C ALA A 76 -11.14 13.39 -10.03
N GLY A 77 -11.52 12.53 -9.09
CA GLY A 77 -11.91 11.15 -9.36
C GLY A 77 -10.73 10.23 -9.69
N ARG A 78 -9.53 10.55 -9.22
CA ARG A 78 -8.36 9.70 -9.38
C ARG A 78 -8.56 8.34 -8.67
N ALA A 79 -8.21 7.26 -9.38
CA ALA A 79 -8.32 5.91 -8.86
C ALA A 79 -7.00 5.41 -8.26
N SER A 80 -7.12 4.51 -7.27
CA SER A 80 -6.03 3.79 -6.63
C SER A 80 -6.37 2.30 -6.60
N ALA A 81 -5.40 1.45 -6.97
CA ALA A 81 -5.49 0.01 -6.75
C ALA A 81 -5.04 -0.30 -5.33
N GLU A 82 -5.86 -1.03 -4.57
CA GLU A 82 -5.63 -1.32 -3.16
C GLU A 82 -5.26 -2.79 -2.98
N PHE A 83 -4.14 -3.05 -2.31
CA PHE A 83 -3.57 -4.39 -2.16
C PHE A 83 -3.50 -4.83 -0.70
N TYR A 84 -3.51 -6.14 -0.51
CA TYR A 84 -3.18 -6.78 0.76
C TYR A 84 -1.81 -7.47 0.65
N VAL A 85 -0.92 -7.15 1.58
CA VAL A 85 0.39 -7.78 1.75
C VAL A 85 0.51 -8.24 3.19
N GLN A 86 0.86 -9.51 3.39
CA GLN A 86 1.12 -10.08 4.71
C GLN A 86 2.61 -10.00 5.03
N CYS A 87 2.94 -9.55 6.24
CA CYS A 87 4.31 -9.52 6.74
C CYS A 87 4.52 -10.63 7.78
N SER A 88 5.67 -11.32 7.72
CA SER A 88 6.04 -12.35 8.70
C SER A 88 6.58 -11.79 10.02
N LEU A 89 6.83 -10.47 10.09
CA LEU A 89 7.35 -9.79 11.26
C LEU A 89 6.22 -9.30 12.17
N THR A 90 6.50 -9.24 13.48
CA THR A 90 5.58 -8.63 14.45
C THR A 90 5.56 -7.12 14.33
N SER A 91 4.52 -6.47 14.87
CA SER A 91 4.43 -5.01 14.91
C SER A 91 5.63 -4.33 15.59
N GLU A 92 6.22 -4.96 16.61
CA GLU A 92 7.43 -4.47 17.27
C GLU A 92 8.66 -4.54 16.35
N GLN A 93 8.82 -5.66 15.65
CA GLN A 93 9.90 -5.83 14.67
C GLN A 93 9.76 -4.84 13.51
N VAL A 94 8.55 -4.67 12.96
CA VAL A 94 8.27 -3.68 11.91
C VAL A 94 8.60 -2.26 12.39
N ARG A 95 8.19 -1.90 13.61
CA ARG A 95 8.55 -0.60 14.21
C ARG A 95 10.05 -0.42 14.33
N LYS A 96 10.79 -1.45 14.74
CA LYS A 96 12.25 -1.41 14.83
C LYS A 96 12.90 -1.17 13.47
N HIS A 97 12.42 -1.85 12.43
CA HIS A 97 12.88 -1.67 11.06
C HIS A 97 12.65 -0.24 10.58
N TYR A 98 11.43 0.27 10.71
CA TYR A 98 11.07 1.66 10.39
C TYR A 98 12.02 2.64 11.09
N MET A 99 12.16 2.57 12.42
CA MET A 99 13.00 3.50 13.17
C MET A 99 14.50 3.41 12.84
N SER A 100 14.97 2.27 12.31
CA SER A 100 16.37 2.08 11.97
C SER A 100 16.80 2.71 10.63
N GLY A 101 15.86 3.12 9.77
CA GLY A 101 16.19 3.78 8.50
C GLY A 101 16.76 5.19 8.68
N GLY A 102 16.47 5.86 9.81
CA GLY A 102 16.87 7.24 10.09
C GLY A 102 15.88 8.29 9.55
N PRO A 103 16.03 9.59 9.90
CA PRO A 103 15.01 10.62 9.63
C PRO A 103 14.77 10.95 8.15
N GLU A 104 15.74 10.64 7.27
CA GLU A 104 15.68 10.95 5.83
C GLU A 104 15.30 9.73 4.99
N ALA A 105 15.02 8.58 5.61
CA ALA A 105 14.70 7.35 4.90
C ALA A 105 13.19 7.17 4.67
N HIS A 106 12.36 8.10 5.14
CA HIS A 106 10.89 7.97 5.16
C HIS A 106 10.26 9.32 4.84
N GLU A 107 9.25 9.33 3.98
CA GLU A 107 8.42 10.53 3.78
C GLU A 107 7.51 10.78 4.99
N SER A 108 7.10 9.70 5.67
CA SER A 108 6.27 9.77 6.86
C SER A 108 7.06 10.11 8.13
N THR A 109 6.38 10.71 9.11
CA THR A 109 6.98 11.12 10.39
C THR A 109 6.79 10.10 11.51
N ARG A 110 5.90 9.12 11.34
CA ARG A 110 5.57 8.11 12.35
C ARG A 110 4.85 6.91 11.73
N ILE A 111 4.99 5.77 12.41
CA ILE A 111 4.20 4.55 12.14
C ILE A 111 3.35 4.18 13.36
N ILE A 112 2.10 3.77 13.10
CA ILE A 112 1.15 3.29 14.12
C ILE A 112 0.56 1.94 13.69
N PHE A 113 0.10 1.15 14.66
CA PHE A 113 -0.47 -0.17 14.43
C PHE A 113 -1.84 -0.26 15.08
N VAL A 114 -2.78 -0.89 14.39
CA VAL A 114 -4.17 -1.08 14.82
C VAL A 114 -4.47 -2.57 14.67
N GLU A 115 -5.10 -3.15 15.68
CA GLU A 115 -5.48 -4.57 15.63
C GLU A 115 -6.50 -4.83 14.53
N ALA A 116 -6.36 -5.95 13.82
CA ALA A 116 -7.24 -6.32 12.71
C ALA A 116 -8.73 -6.37 13.13
N GLU A 117 -9.03 -6.74 14.38
CA GLU A 117 -10.40 -6.71 14.91
C GLU A 117 -10.95 -5.27 15.01
N SER A 118 -10.11 -4.33 15.46
CA SER A 118 -10.45 -2.90 15.54
C SER A 118 -10.66 -2.29 14.15
N VAL A 119 -9.96 -2.79 13.12
CA VAL A 119 -10.13 -2.31 11.72
C VAL A 119 -11.57 -2.44 11.22
N ARG A 120 -12.34 -3.43 11.71
CA ARG A 120 -13.75 -3.64 11.33
C ARG A 120 -14.65 -2.46 11.67
N ARG A 121 -14.36 -1.81 12.80
CA ARG A 121 -15.11 -0.65 13.31
C ARG A 121 -14.33 0.64 13.18
N PHE A 122 -13.27 0.65 12.37
CA PHE A 122 -12.36 1.79 12.25
C PHE A 122 -13.07 3.06 11.78
N GLN A 123 -14.14 2.94 10.99
CA GLN A 123 -14.97 4.06 10.54
C GLN A 123 -15.69 4.80 11.68
N GLU A 124 -15.86 4.14 12.82
CA GLU A 124 -16.50 4.69 14.02
C GLU A 124 -15.48 5.36 14.95
N MET A 125 -14.18 5.21 14.68
CA MET A 125 -13.10 5.81 15.49
C MET A 125 -12.84 7.26 15.04
N ASP A 126 -12.46 8.14 15.97
CA ASP A 126 -12.12 9.53 15.68
C ASP A 126 -11.02 9.66 14.61
N MET A 127 -10.08 8.70 14.59
CA MET A 127 -9.01 8.60 13.60
C MET A 127 -9.51 8.48 12.15
N TRP A 128 -10.75 8.04 11.91
CA TRP A 128 -11.30 7.97 10.56
C TRP A 128 -11.33 9.35 9.88
N ALA A 129 -11.61 10.41 10.63
CA ALA A 129 -11.63 11.77 10.10
C ALA A 129 -10.24 12.21 9.60
N GLU A 130 -9.17 11.70 10.23
CA GLU A 130 -7.77 12.04 9.93
C GLU A 130 -7.21 11.26 8.73
N LEU A 131 -7.86 10.17 8.30
CA LEU A 131 -7.40 9.38 7.15
C LEU A 131 -7.64 10.09 5.81
N CYS A 132 -6.64 10.04 4.94
CA CYS A 132 -6.77 10.43 3.55
C CYS A 132 -7.78 9.53 2.80
N PRO A 133 -8.41 10.00 1.71
CA PRO A 133 -9.44 9.24 1.00
C PRO A 133 -8.99 7.86 0.48
N SER A 134 -7.74 7.74 0.04
CA SER A 134 -7.13 6.47 -0.41
C SER A 134 -7.00 5.47 0.74
N ALA A 135 -6.47 5.87 1.89
CA ALA A 135 -6.40 4.98 3.06
C ALA A 135 -7.78 4.51 3.53
N LYS A 136 -8.81 5.37 3.41
CA LYS A 136 -10.21 5.00 3.64
C LYS A 136 -10.68 3.92 2.67
N GLY A 137 -10.32 4.05 1.38
CA GLY A 137 -10.60 3.05 0.34
C GLY A 137 -9.96 1.69 0.65
N ALA A 138 -8.69 1.69 1.06
CA ALA A 138 -7.96 0.48 1.45
C ALA A 138 -8.63 -0.26 2.62
N ILE A 139 -8.97 0.47 3.71
CA ILE A 139 -9.66 -0.11 4.88
C ILE A 139 -11.04 -0.64 4.50
N PHE A 140 -11.78 0.08 3.66
CA PHE A 140 -13.10 -0.35 3.20
C PHE A 140 -13.02 -1.66 2.42
N LEU A 141 -12.09 -1.77 1.46
CA LEU A 141 -11.87 -2.97 0.68
C LEU A 141 -11.35 -4.13 1.52
N TYR A 142 -10.44 -3.87 2.47
CA TYR A 142 -9.98 -4.87 3.42
C TYR A 142 -11.14 -5.48 4.21
N ASN A 143 -12.01 -4.65 4.80
CA ASN A 143 -13.16 -5.15 5.57
C ASN A 143 -14.14 -5.95 4.70
N ARG A 144 -14.34 -5.53 3.45
CA ARG A 144 -15.28 -6.19 2.52
C ARG A 144 -14.75 -7.51 1.96
N VAL A 145 -13.45 -7.61 1.68
CA VAL A 145 -12.85 -8.77 0.99
C VAL A 145 -12.18 -9.75 1.96
N ARG A 146 -11.54 -9.25 3.03
CA ARG A 146 -10.78 -10.06 4.00
C ARG A 146 -11.41 -10.08 5.40
N GLY A 147 -12.10 -9.01 5.80
CA GLY A 147 -12.66 -8.86 7.14
C GLY A 147 -13.93 -9.67 7.43
N SER A 148 -14.61 -10.15 6.39
CA SER A 148 -15.81 -10.98 6.50
C SER A 148 -15.42 -12.45 6.69
N PRO A 149 -15.95 -13.17 7.71
CA PRO A 149 -15.68 -14.59 7.85
C PRO A 149 -16.24 -15.34 6.63
N THR A 150 -15.40 -16.16 6.00
CA THR A 150 -15.82 -17.21 5.06
C THR A 150 -16.56 -18.31 5.77
#